data_AF-A0A9N7H3Q0-F1
#
_entry.id   AF-A0A9N7H3Q0-F1
#
_cell.length_a   1.000
_cell.length_b   1.000
_cell.length_c   1.000
_cell.angle_alpha   90.00
_cell.angle_beta   90.00
_cell.angle_gamma   90.00
#
_symmetry.space_group_name_H-M   'P 1'
#
loop_
_entity.id
_entity.type
_entity.pdbx_description
1 polymer ?
#
loop_
_entity_poly.entity_id
_entity_poly.type
_entity_poly.pdbx_seq_one_letter_code
_entity_poly.pdbx_strand_id
1 'polypeptide(L)'
;MPLQPMRDGAEVVRDYNRLGLSLRDHPLTFLREDLQARGIMSCRKALSAKDGKRLAVAGLVLVRQRPGSAEGVVFMTLEDETANMNVIIWPDLFDANRRVVLGGQMLAVKGMLQKEGDVVHLVAKEITDLSILLADVGNRSSTDNTHNNDSDGERLVVRSRNFH
;
A
#
# COMPACT_ATOMS: atom_id res chain seq x y z
N MET A 1 -6.00 -28.89 -14.32
CA MET A 1 -7.06 -27.96 -13.87
C MET A 1 -6.50 -26.55 -13.89
N PRO A 2 -7.15 -25.55 -14.52
CA PRO A 2 -6.67 -24.18 -14.46
C PRO A 2 -6.90 -23.61 -13.05
N LEU A 3 -5.87 -22.95 -12.52
CA LEU A 3 -5.86 -22.38 -11.17
C LEU A 3 -6.91 -21.27 -11.07
N GLN A 4 -7.78 -21.32 -10.04
CA GLN A 4 -8.60 -20.16 -9.70
C GLN A 4 -7.66 -19.00 -9.33
N PRO A 5 -7.79 -17.82 -9.95
CA PRO A 5 -7.01 -16.67 -9.56
C PRO A 5 -7.34 -16.35 -8.10
N MET A 6 -6.29 -16.20 -7.29
CA MET A 6 -6.39 -15.61 -5.96
C MET A 6 -6.94 -14.19 -6.14
N ARG A 7 -7.92 -13.77 -5.32
CA ARG A 7 -8.67 -12.50 -5.46
C ARG A 7 -7.92 -11.43 -6.27
N ASP A 8 -8.50 -11.06 -7.41
CA ASP A 8 -7.88 -10.20 -8.40
C ASP A 8 -7.34 -8.91 -7.77
N GLY A 9 -6.13 -8.51 -8.14
CA GLY A 9 -5.60 -7.17 -7.87
C GLY A 9 -6.55 -6.02 -8.27
N ALA A 10 -7.43 -6.30 -9.25
CA ALA A 10 -8.50 -5.41 -9.66
C ALA A 10 -9.55 -5.11 -8.57
N GLU A 11 -9.75 -5.98 -7.57
CA GLU A 11 -10.56 -5.66 -6.39
C GLU A 11 -9.84 -4.64 -5.48
N VAL A 12 -8.52 -4.74 -5.31
CA VAL A 12 -7.73 -3.79 -4.50
C VAL A 12 -7.75 -2.39 -5.14
N VAL A 13 -7.59 -2.31 -6.47
CA VAL A 13 -7.73 -1.05 -7.22
C VAL A 13 -9.17 -0.50 -7.16
N ARG A 14 -10.18 -1.37 -7.14
CA ARG A 14 -11.58 -0.95 -6.98
C ARG A 14 -11.89 -0.45 -5.57
N ASP A 15 -11.32 -1.05 -4.54
CA ASP A 15 -11.42 -0.56 -3.15
C ASP A 15 -10.68 0.79 -2.99
N TYR A 16 -9.51 0.95 -3.63
CA TYR A 16 -8.80 2.22 -3.70
C TYR A 16 -9.66 3.35 -4.31
N ASN A 17 -10.36 3.05 -5.40
CA ASN A 17 -11.31 3.98 -6.01
C ASN A 17 -12.54 4.24 -5.12
N ARG A 18 -12.99 3.24 -4.34
CA ARG A 18 -14.17 3.36 -3.47
C ARG A 18 -13.91 4.18 -2.20
N LEU A 19 -12.66 4.23 -1.73
CA LEU A 19 -12.22 5.03 -0.59
C LEU A 19 -12.03 6.53 -0.92
N GLY A 20 -12.28 6.95 -2.17
CA GLY A 20 -12.16 8.35 -2.60
C GLY A 20 -10.72 8.86 -2.76
N LEU A 21 -9.73 7.96 -2.59
CA LEU A 21 -8.31 8.28 -2.64
C LEU A 21 -7.77 8.40 -4.07
N SER A 22 -8.44 7.81 -5.07
CA SER A 22 -7.91 7.83 -6.44
C SER A 22 -7.94 9.19 -7.14
N LEU A 23 -8.64 10.18 -6.58
CA LEU A 23 -8.61 11.57 -7.02
C LEU A 23 -7.57 12.42 -6.27
N ARG A 24 -6.88 11.88 -5.25
CA ARG A 24 -6.00 12.61 -4.32
C ARG A 24 -4.83 11.75 -3.86
N ASP A 25 -3.73 11.74 -4.63
CA ASP A 25 -2.43 11.14 -4.34
C ASP A 25 -2.41 9.67 -3.87
N HIS A 26 -1.27 9.00 -4.03
CA HIS A 26 -1.13 7.62 -3.56
C HIS A 26 -1.18 7.56 -2.00
N PRO A 27 -1.85 6.60 -1.34
CA PRO A 27 -2.11 6.65 0.11
C PRO A 27 -0.84 6.64 0.96
N LEU A 28 0.22 5.98 0.46
CA LEU A 28 1.51 5.94 1.15
C LEU A 28 2.22 7.29 1.17
N THR A 29 1.82 8.27 0.36
CA THR A 29 2.30 9.66 0.47
C THR A 29 2.05 10.20 1.89
N PHE A 30 0.86 9.97 2.45
CA PHE A 30 0.48 10.42 3.79
C PHE A 30 1.16 9.63 4.92
N LEU A 31 1.71 8.46 4.61
CA LEU A 31 2.42 7.59 5.55
C LEU A 31 3.94 7.69 5.40
N ARG A 32 4.44 8.47 4.44
CA ARG A 32 5.84 8.39 4.02
C ARG A 32 6.81 8.74 5.14
N GLU A 33 6.53 9.78 5.92
CA GLU A 33 7.36 10.18 7.05
C GLU A 33 7.35 9.10 8.15
N ASP A 34 6.17 8.60 8.52
CA ASP A 34 5.99 7.53 9.51
C ASP A 34 6.74 6.25 9.12
N LEU A 35 6.68 5.87 7.84
CA LEU A 35 7.39 4.70 7.30
C LEU A 35 8.91 4.90 7.32
N GLN A 36 9.40 6.07 6.90
CA GLN A 36 10.82 6.38 6.93
C GLN A 36 11.39 6.37 8.36
N ALA A 37 10.65 6.90 9.34
CA ALA A 37 11.03 6.84 10.75
C ALA A 37 11.18 5.40 11.27
N ARG A 38 10.45 4.44 10.68
CA ARG A 38 10.54 3.00 10.97
C ARG A 38 11.63 2.29 10.15
N GLY A 39 12.42 3.03 9.36
CA GLY A 39 13.45 2.47 8.49
C GLY A 39 12.91 1.80 7.22
N ILE A 40 11.64 2.03 6.88
CA ILE A 40 11.00 1.51 5.68
C ILE A 40 11.18 2.54 4.56
N MET A 41 11.91 2.16 3.51
CA MET A 41 12.20 3.05 2.39
C MET A 41 11.18 2.94 1.26
N SER A 42 11.23 3.90 0.32
CA SER A 42 10.41 3.84 -0.88
C SER A 42 10.88 2.74 -1.85
N CYS A 43 9.96 2.23 -2.65
CA CYS A 43 10.23 1.24 -3.69
C CYS A 43 11.33 1.74 -4.64
N ARG A 44 11.28 3.01 -5.07
CA ARG A 44 12.32 3.59 -5.93
C ARG A 44 13.70 3.61 -5.27
N LYS A 45 13.78 3.92 -3.98
CA LYS A 45 15.04 3.89 -3.22
C LYS A 45 15.57 2.45 -3.05
N ALA A 46 14.67 1.48 -2.91
CA ALA A 46 15.04 0.07 -2.89
C ALA A 46 15.54 -0.41 -4.26
N LEU A 47 14.88 -0.07 -5.36
CA LEU A 47 15.29 -0.43 -6.72
C LEU A 47 16.69 0.11 -7.08
N SER A 48 17.03 1.31 -6.60
CA SER A 48 18.36 1.93 -6.80
C SER A 48 19.45 1.40 -5.86
N ALA A 49 19.11 0.58 -4.87
CA ALA A 49 20.11 0.04 -3.94
C ALA A 49 21.00 -1.03 -4.58
N LYS A 50 22.14 -1.32 -3.94
CA LYS A 50 23.06 -2.38 -4.37
C LYS A 50 22.41 -3.76 -4.22
N ASP A 51 22.78 -4.67 -5.12
CA ASP A 51 22.44 -6.08 -5.01
C ASP A 51 22.90 -6.68 -3.66
N GLY A 52 22.16 -7.65 -3.14
CA GLY A 52 22.41 -8.29 -1.84
C GLY A 52 22.08 -7.42 -0.62
N LYS A 53 21.65 -6.17 -0.79
CA LYS A 53 21.34 -5.28 0.33
C LYS A 53 20.11 -5.77 1.10
N ARG A 54 20.23 -5.82 2.43
CA ARG A 54 19.07 -5.99 3.33
C ARG A 54 18.35 -4.66 3.51
N LEU A 55 17.05 -4.66 3.26
CA LEU A 55 16.21 -3.45 3.32
C LEU A 55 14.76 -3.80 3.62
N ALA A 56 13.96 -2.78 3.94
CA ALA A 56 12.53 -2.89 4.13
C ALA A 56 11.79 -1.89 3.23
N VAL A 57 10.70 -2.35 2.60
CA VAL A 57 9.77 -1.54 1.82
C VAL A 57 8.35 -1.77 2.34
N ALA A 58 7.45 -0.83 2.10
CA ALA A 58 6.02 -1.04 2.29
C ALA A 58 5.27 -0.56 1.06
N GLY A 59 4.18 -1.24 0.74
CA GLY A 59 3.37 -0.95 -0.43
C GLY A 59 1.98 -1.55 -0.36
N LEU A 60 1.09 -1.03 -1.20
CA LEU A 60 -0.18 -1.67 -1.52
C LEU A 60 0.09 -2.95 -2.31
N VAL A 61 -0.66 -4.00 -2.00
CA VAL A 61 -0.52 -5.26 -2.74
C VAL A 61 -1.34 -5.21 -4.03
N LEU A 62 -0.67 -5.10 -5.16
CA LEU A 62 -1.31 -5.07 -6.47
C LEU A 62 -1.60 -6.47 -7.01
N VAL A 63 -0.64 -7.38 -6.92
CA VAL A 63 -0.72 -8.70 -7.56
C VAL A 63 -0.19 -9.76 -6.62
N ARG A 64 -0.83 -10.94 -6.66
CA ARG A 64 -0.36 -12.18 -6.02
C ARG A 64 -0.43 -13.30 -7.04
N GLN A 65 0.66 -14.02 -7.21
CA GLN A 65 0.71 -15.17 -8.10
C GLN A 65 1.41 -16.33 -7.38
N ARG A 66 0.83 -17.51 -7.48
CA ARG A 66 1.44 -18.76 -7.02
C ARG A 66 1.37 -19.77 -8.16
N PRO A 67 2.29 -19.70 -9.14
CA PRO A 67 2.29 -20.60 -10.27
C PRO A 67 2.43 -22.05 -9.79
N GLY A 68 1.66 -22.98 -10.38
CA GLY A 68 1.74 -24.39 -10.02
C GLY A 68 3.12 -25.02 -10.29
N SER A 69 3.90 -24.42 -11.19
CA SER A 69 5.26 -24.84 -11.55
C SER A 69 6.37 -24.29 -10.65
N ALA A 70 6.08 -23.32 -9.77
CA ALA A 70 7.10 -22.62 -8.98
C ALA A 70 7.30 -23.22 -7.58
N GLU A 71 7.06 -24.53 -7.41
CA GLU A 71 7.25 -25.26 -6.15
C GLU A 71 6.64 -24.57 -4.91
N GLY A 72 5.51 -23.89 -5.10
CA GLY A 72 4.78 -23.20 -4.03
C GLY A 72 5.29 -21.80 -3.68
N VAL A 73 6.30 -21.28 -4.39
CA VAL A 73 6.76 -19.88 -4.30
C VAL A 73 5.63 -18.92 -4.69
N VAL A 74 5.50 -17.84 -3.91
CA VAL A 74 4.56 -16.75 -4.18
C VAL A 74 5.32 -15.54 -4.69
N PHE A 75 4.84 -14.99 -5.80
CA PHE A 75 5.25 -13.71 -6.35
C PHE A 75 4.22 -12.66 -5.98
N MET A 76 4.69 -11.51 -5.51
CA MET A 76 3.83 -10.40 -5.10
C MET A 76 4.38 -9.09 -5.66
N THR A 77 3.49 -8.20 -6.11
CA THR A 77 3.87 -6.84 -6.50
C THR A 77 3.34 -5.86 -5.48
N LEU A 78 4.26 -5.09 -4.89
CA LEU A 78 3.96 -3.97 -4.00
C LEU A 78 4.10 -2.64 -4.75
N GLU A 79 3.20 -1.70 -4.50
CA GLU A 79 3.26 -0.35 -5.06
C GLU A 79 3.31 0.70 -3.94
N ASP A 80 4.17 1.68 -4.13
CA ASP A 80 4.12 2.94 -3.39
C ASP A 80 4.06 4.13 -4.35
N GLU A 81 4.01 5.35 -3.82
CA GLU A 81 3.91 6.57 -4.63
C GLU A 81 5.11 6.82 -5.56
N THR A 82 6.16 6.02 -5.47
CA THR A 82 7.41 6.23 -6.19
C THR A 82 7.70 5.17 -7.26
N ALA A 83 7.30 3.91 -7.03
CA ALA A 83 7.54 2.78 -7.93
C ALA A 83 6.86 1.49 -7.43
N ASN A 84 6.98 0.44 -8.26
CA ASN A 84 6.58 -0.91 -7.92
C ASN A 84 7.79 -1.75 -7.50
N MET A 85 7.60 -2.69 -6.57
CA MET A 85 8.61 -3.66 -6.13
C MET A 85 8.05 -5.08 -6.26
N ASN A 86 8.80 -5.93 -6.96
CA ASN A 86 8.50 -7.35 -7.01
C ASN A 86 9.08 -8.04 -5.78
N VAL A 87 8.27 -8.85 -5.12
CA VAL A 87 8.61 -9.58 -3.91
C VAL A 87 8.49 -11.08 -4.16
N ILE A 88 9.51 -11.82 -3.74
CA ILE A 88 9.53 -13.29 -3.77
C ILE A 88 9.34 -13.79 -2.34
N ILE A 89 8.35 -14.66 -2.14
CA ILE A 89 8.02 -15.27 -0.85
C ILE A 89 8.15 -16.79 -1.00
N TRP A 90 9.14 -17.35 -0.29
CA TRP A 90 9.39 -18.78 -0.27
C TRP A 90 8.30 -19.55 0.49
N PRO A 91 8.06 -20.84 0.18
CA PRO A 91 7.01 -21.65 0.79
C PRO A 91 6.97 -21.59 2.31
N ASP A 92 8.11 -21.75 2.98
CA ASP A 92 8.19 -21.72 4.45
C ASP A 92 7.69 -20.39 5.04
N LEU A 93 8.08 -19.26 4.43
CA LEU A 93 7.65 -17.94 4.88
C LEU A 93 6.18 -17.70 4.55
N PHE A 94 5.72 -18.18 3.40
CA PHE A 94 4.31 -18.12 3.00
C PHE A 94 3.43 -18.90 3.98
N ASP A 95 3.79 -20.14 4.30
CA ASP A 95 3.00 -20.98 5.19
C ASP A 95 2.96 -20.42 6.61
N ALA A 96 4.07 -19.86 7.11
CA ALA A 96 4.13 -19.15 8.39
C ALA A 96 3.29 -17.86 8.41
N ASN A 97 3.11 -17.18 7.27
CA ASN A 97 2.42 -15.88 7.18
C ASN A 97 1.18 -15.92 6.30
N ARG A 98 0.56 -17.11 6.15
CA ARG A 98 -0.45 -17.38 5.13
C ARG A 98 -1.59 -16.37 5.14
N ARG A 99 -2.11 -16.04 6.32
CA ARG A 99 -3.20 -15.06 6.47
C ARG A 99 -2.80 -13.66 5.96
N VAL A 100 -1.60 -13.21 6.32
CA VAL A 100 -1.08 -11.89 5.94
C VAL A 100 -0.82 -11.83 4.43
N VAL A 101 -0.15 -12.85 3.88
CA VAL A 101 0.17 -12.89 2.44
C VAL A 101 -1.08 -12.94 1.58
N LEU A 102 -2.11 -13.68 2.00
CA LEU A 102 -3.37 -13.82 1.25
C LEU A 102 -4.33 -12.63 1.41
N GLY A 103 -4.37 -12.01 2.60
CA GLY A 103 -5.43 -11.06 2.96
C GLY A 103 -5.00 -9.60 3.13
N GLY A 104 -3.72 -9.33 3.38
CA GLY A 104 -3.27 -7.96 3.71
C GLY A 104 -3.30 -7.03 2.51
N GLN A 105 -3.92 -5.86 2.64
CA GLN A 105 -4.05 -4.86 1.57
C GLN A 105 -2.79 -4.00 1.42
N MET A 106 -2.14 -3.70 2.55
CA MET A 106 -0.85 -3.02 2.60
C MET A 106 0.11 -3.85 3.44
N LEU A 107 1.30 -4.11 2.91
CA LEU A 107 2.30 -4.93 3.60
C LEU A 107 3.63 -4.18 3.70
N ALA A 108 4.33 -4.38 4.82
CA ALA A 108 5.76 -4.14 4.89
C ALA A 108 6.51 -5.46 4.69
N VAL A 109 7.54 -5.41 3.86
CA VAL A 109 8.40 -6.55 3.57
C VAL A 109 9.84 -6.14 3.85
N LYS A 110 10.49 -6.90 4.73
CA LYS A 110 11.92 -6.82 4.97
C LYS A 110 12.58 -8.05 4.37
N GLY A 111 13.65 -7.83 3.65
CA GLY A 111 14.24 -8.87 2.83
C GLY A 111 15.60 -8.51 2.29
N MET A 112 16.06 -9.33 1.36
CA MET A 112 17.31 -9.14 0.61
C MET A 112 16.98 -8.77 -0.83
N LEU A 113 17.51 -7.64 -1.30
CA LEU A 113 17.40 -7.25 -2.69
C LEU A 113 18.26 -8.20 -3.54
N GLN A 114 17.69 -8.68 -4.63
CA GLN A 114 18.36 -9.48 -5.64
C GLN A 114 18.17 -8.83 -7.01
N LYS A 115 19.27 -8.68 -7.75
CA LYS A 115 19.28 -8.13 -9.10
C LYS A 115 19.79 -9.18 -10.08
N GLU A 116 18.93 -9.57 -11.01
CA GLU A 116 19.23 -10.52 -12.08
C GLU A 116 19.05 -9.83 -13.43
N GLY A 117 20.15 -9.33 -14.01
CA GLY A 117 20.10 -8.46 -15.18
C GLY A 117 19.31 -7.18 -14.86
N ASP A 118 18.25 -6.94 -15.63
CA ASP A 118 17.37 -5.77 -15.46
C ASP A 118 16.25 -6.01 -14.44
N VAL A 119 16.09 -7.24 -13.95
CA VAL A 119 15.01 -7.59 -13.03
C VAL A 119 15.48 -7.45 -11.59
N VAL A 120 14.68 -6.74 -10.79
CA VAL A 120 14.93 -6.52 -9.37
C VAL A 120 13.82 -7.15 -8.55
N HIS A 121 14.20 -8.00 -7.60
CA HIS A 121 13.31 -8.65 -6.66
C HIS A 121 13.74 -8.39 -5.22
N LEU A 122 12.79 -8.27 -4.32
CA LEU A 122 13.02 -8.34 -2.89
C LEU A 122 12.65 -9.75 -2.40
N VAL A 123 13.65 -10.54 -2.01
CA VAL A 123 13.41 -11.84 -1.38
C VAL A 123 13.01 -11.63 0.07
N ALA A 124 11.74 -11.90 0.37
CA ALA A 124 11.16 -11.66 1.68
C ALA A 124 11.79 -12.55 2.75
N LYS A 125 12.00 -11.96 3.94
CA LYS A 125 12.44 -12.64 5.16
C LYS A 125 11.48 -12.39 6.32
N GLU A 126 10.88 -11.22 6.37
CA GLU A 126 9.82 -10.85 7.33
C GLU A 126 8.72 -10.11 6.56
N ILE A 127 7.46 -10.39 6.91
CA ILE A 127 6.29 -9.75 6.33
C ILE A 127 5.40 -9.25 7.47
N THR A 128 4.94 -8.01 7.39
CA THR A 128 4.07 -7.39 8.39
C THR A 128 2.85 -6.81 7.71
N ASP A 129 1.67 -7.11 8.26
CA ASP A 129 0.41 -6.53 7.81
C ASP A 129 0.32 -5.08 8.30
N LEU A 130 0.19 -4.13 7.36
CA LEU A 130 -0.01 -2.71 7.63
C LEU A 130 -1.41 -2.25 7.21
N SER A 131 -2.34 -3.15 6.95
CA SER A 131 -3.70 -2.79 6.50
C SER A 131 -4.47 -1.93 7.50
N ILE A 132 -4.20 -2.07 8.80
CA ILE A 132 -4.76 -1.18 9.84
C ILE A 132 -4.24 0.25 9.67
N LEU A 133 -2.93 0.42 9.41
CA LEU A 133 -2.35 1.73 9.16
C LEU A 133 -2.91 2.37 7.89
N LEU A 134 -3.17 1.57 6.85
CA LEU A 134 -3.83 2.03 5.64
C LEU A 134 -5.26 2.53 5.92
N ALA A 135 -6.04 1.79 6.72
CA ALA A 135 -7.39 2.21 7.09
C ALA A 135 -7.41 3.55 7.84
N ASP A 136 -6.40 3.82 8.68
CA ASP A 136 -6.27 5.09 9.38
C ASP A 136 -6.01 6.28 8.44
N VAL A 137 -5.40 6.08 7.26
CA VAL A 137 -5.23 7.16 6.25
C VAL A 137 -6.59 7.67 5.75
N GLY A 138 -7.56 6.77 5.56
CA GLY A 138 -8.93 7.14 5.22
C GLY A 138 -9.58 8.03 6.29
N ASN A 139 -9.25 7.81 7.56
CA ASN A 139 -9.73 8.64 8.67
C ASN A 139 -9.00 10.00 8.74
N ARG A 140 -7.68 10.04 8.47
CA ARG A 140 -6.88 11.28 8.48
C ARG A 140 -7.29 12.26 7.37
N SER A 141 -7.57 11.74 6.18
CA SER A 141 -8.03 12.55 5.04
C SER A 141 -9.44 13.12 5.23
N SER A 142 -10.27 12.47 6.07
CA SER A 142 -11.61 12.93 6.40
C SER A 142 -11.63 14.11 7.39
N THR A 143 -10.61 14.20 8.27
CA THR A 143 -10.52 15.25 9.29
C THR A 143 -9.98 16.59 8.78
N ASP A 144 -9.25 16.59 7.67
CA ASP A 144 -8.62 17.79 7.11
C ASP A 144 -9.59 18.69 6.30
N ASN A 145 -10.88 18.32 6.26
CA ASN A 145 -11.92 19.08 5.55
C ASN A 145 -12.72 20.03 6.46
N THR A 146 -12.22 20.36 7.66
CA THR A 146 -12.92 21.25 8.62
C THR A 146 -12.25 22.61 8.84
N HIS A 147 -11.13 22.93 8.19
CA HIS A 147 -10.48 24.24 8.34
C HIS A 147 -10.00 24.82 7.00
N ASN A 148 -10.94 25.35 6.22
CA ASN A 148 -10.72 26.58 5.46
C ASN A 148 -12.03 27.09 4.88
N ASN A 149 -12.78 27.86 5.66
CA ASN A 149 -13.63 28.91 5.09
C ASN A 149 -13.82 30.02 6.11
N ASP A 150 -12.78 30.85 6.25
CA ASP A 150 -12.92 32.18 6.84
C ASP A 150 -12.06 33.16 6.02
N SER A 151 -12.70 33.85 5.07
CA SER A 151 -12.48 35.27 4.83
C SER A 151 -13.55 35.85 3.88
N ASP A 152 -14.45 36.62 4.50
CA ASP A 152 -15.14 37.83 4.02
C ASP A 152 -15.95 37.84 2.70
N GLY A 153 -17.27 38.08 2.86
CA GLY A 153 -18.13 38.60 1.80
C GLY A 153 -19.64 38.50 2.06
N GLU A 154 -20.23 39.62 2.52
CA GLU A 154 -21.67 39.96 2.54
C GLU A 154 -22.59 39.37 3.64
N ARG A 155 -22.79 40.23 4.63
CA ARG A 155 -23.85 40.20 5.65
C ARG A 155 -25.23 40.45 5.02
N LEU A 156 -25.87 39.41 4.50
CA LEU A 156 -27.29 39.45 4.14
C LEU A 156 -28.16 39.36 5.42
N VAL A 157 -28.65 40.52 5.86
CA VAL A 157 -29.64 40.66 6.92
C VAL A 157 -30.98 40.09 6.44
N VAL A 158 -31.34 38.88 6.87
CA VAL A 158 -32.72 38.38 6.74
C VAL A 158 -33.40 38.50 8.10
N ARG A 159 -34.30 39.49 8.20
CA ARG A 159 -35.21 39.68 9.34
C ARG A 159 -36.28 38.59 9.31
N SER A 160 -36.16 37.58 10.17
CA SER A 160 -37.23 36.61 10.41
C SER A 160 -38.33 37.26 11.25
N ARG A 161 -39.55 37.33 10.69
CA ARG A 161 -40.77 37.74 11.38
C ARG A 161 -41.36 36.51 12.07
N ASN A 162 -41.57 36.62 13.38
CA ASN A 162 -42.38 35.68 14.15
C ASN A 162 -43.85 35.83 13.76
N PHE A 163 -44.54 34.70 13.55
CA PHE A 163 -45.99 34.63 13.72
C PHE A 163 -46.33 33.44 14.61
N HIS A 164 -47.19 33.73 15.59
CA HIS A 164 -47.91 32.77 16.43
C HIS A 164 -48.93 31.99 15.59
#